data_AF-A0AA40D662-F1
#
_entry.id   AF-A0AA40D662-F1
#
_cell.length_a   1.000
_cell.length_b   1.000
_cell.length_c   1.000
_cell.angle_alpha   90.00
_cell.angle_beta   90.00
_cell.angle_gamma   90.00
#
_symmetry.space_group_name_H-M   'P 1'
#
loop_
_entity.id
_entity.type
_entity.pdbx_description
1 polymer ?
#
loop_
_entity_poly.entity_id
_entity_poly.type
_entity_poly.pdbx_seq_one_letter_code
_entity_poly.pdbx_strand_id
1 'polypeptide(L)'
;MNGSQPPWSRDGWSFAPLDLSQLEIPNPPQNSSIVPATNISVVTPAIRGRIECSPYENLNNLSAWVTERDLTNTSLWNASSNPHNIKTAYELGELTYVGSDLAYPNFFNTSILADDSTPTCCENGSTNSWPPKGAAIGNWSPDRGTTFEPPFNFTTKYIWGNHFSADLITDNIYTSPTRFLFTDVPQVQALKCMPIIEKSSANVTVDRQTGNVAKFDILERPSSADEAWRYNFVDYGGRDEVKDPTAPSNISVSYGVLFLLSMLRAASINGYTGWDFDTVAENTDDMTFNFRDRERGLNFDFMTYAMYTLASSSSSFSSSSYPSSASSASPSGSNSASDPHALLSATTMLSTAQTTFTTFFQHFVSSNLSATTLTAGSWAWQPLAATLAGCLWNYTGATCADPVAWPTQQPPTERAAEVVAATRISLLRMNDVAVWMALGILGWLVATTGVVGVVGRRGYWGRLRGDVACVADVLVLVAGSAGLLQALREGGGEVVTKLGWFEGGGEEARWGVEVVDGRDED
;
A
#
# COMPACT_ATOMS: atom_id res chain seq x y z
N MET A 1 -2.70 -5.11 3.74
CA MET A 1 -2.12 -4.33 2.62
C MET A 1 -3.23 -3.91 1.68
N ASN A 2 -3.61 -2.62 1.69
CA ASN A 2 -4.50 -2.00 0.69
C ASN A 2 -3.67 -1.12 -0.24
N GLY A 3 -2.65 -1.72 -0.88
CA GLY A 3 -1.85 -1.01 -1.88
C GLY A 3 -2.72 -0.69 -3.09
N SER A 4 -2.47 0.45 -3.74
CA SER A 4 -3.10 0.76 -5.03
C SER A 4 -2.70 -0.31 -6.05
N GLN A 5 -3.68 -0.88 -6.73
CA GLN A 5 -3.41 -1.77 -7.87
C GLN A 5 -2.61 -1.00 -8.92
N PRO A 6 -1.58 -1.61 -9.52
CA PRO A 6 -0.81 -0.93 -10.54
C PRO A 6 -1.67 -0.69 -11.80
N PRO A 7 -1.31 0.30 -12.64
CA PRO A 7 -1.95 0.49 -13.93
C PRO A 7 -2.02 -0.81 -14.74
N TRP A 8 -3.06 -0.94 -15.56
CA TRP A 8 -3.30 -2.13 -16.38
C TRP A 8 -3.36 -3.43 -15.59
N SER A 9 -3.76 -3.36 -14.33
CA SER A 9 -3.88 -4.55 -13.49
C SER A 9 -5.07 -4.43 -12.54
N ARG A 10 -5.79 -5.54 -12.32
CA ARG A 10 -6.91 -5.62 -11.39
C ARG A 10 -7.21 -7.05 -10.95
N ASP A 11 -7.56 -7.22 -9.68
CA ASP A 11 -8.01 -8.50 -9.09
C ASP A 11 -7.05 -9.67 -9.38
N GLY A 12 -5.75 -9.37 -9.31
CA GLY A 12 -4.66 -10.30 -9.55
C GLY A 12 -4.27 -10.53 -11.01
N TRP A 13 -5.05 -10.01 -11.95
CA TRP A 13 -4.71 -10.02 -13.38
C TRP A 13 -3.89 -8.79 -13.73
N SER A 14 -2.96 -8.97 -14.68
CA SER A 14 -2.24 -7.90 -15.37
C SER A 14 -2.51 -8.02 -16.87
N PHE A 15 -2.74 -6.88 -17.51
CA PHE A 15 -3.12 -6.76 -18.91
C PHE A 15 -1.98 -6.12 -19.69
N ALA A 16 -1.73 -6.56 -20.92
CA ALA A 16 -0.69 -5.95 -21.74
C ALA A 16 -1.08 -4.50 -22.08
N PRO A 17 -0.25 -3.51 -21.70
CA PRO A 17 -0.57 -2.11 -21.91
C PRO A 17 -0.47 -1.74 -23.38
N LEU A 18 -1.34 -0.83 -23.81
CA LEU A 18 -1.33 -0.25 -25.16
C LEU A 18 -1.03 1.24 -25.08
N ASP A 19 -0.31 1.75 -26.08
CA ASP A 19 -0.13 3.18 -26.25
C ASP A 19 -1.41 3.81 -26.80
N LEU A 20 -2.14 4.52 -25.94
CA LEU A 20 -3.41 5.18 -26.25
C LEU A 20 -3.22 6.67 -26.57
N SER A 21 -1.96 7.14 -26.70
CA SER A 21 -1.65 8.54 -27.00
C SER A 21 -2.08 8.93 -28.42
N GLN A 22 -1.99 7.99 -29.37
CA GLN A 22 -2.28 8.22 -30.80
C GLN A 22 -3.77 8.17 -31.16
N LEU A 23 -4.66 7.88 -30.20
CA LEU A 23 -6.10 7.86 -30.45
C LEU A 23 -6.66 9.29 -30.49
N GLU A 24 -7.06 9.73 -31.68
CA GLU A 24 -7.82 10.95 -31.89
C GLU A 24 -9.26 10.76 -31.38
N ILE A 25 -9.53 11.26 -30.18
CA ILE A 25 -10.89 11.30 -29.63
C ILE A 25 -11.49 12.65 -30.01
N PRO A 26 -12.72 12.69 -30.58
CA PRO A 26 -13.39 13.94 -30.91
C PRO A 26 -13.42 14.87 -29.70
N ASN A 27 -12.82 16.06 -29.84
CA ASN A 27 -12.79 17.04 -28.77
C ASN A 27 -14.22 17.41 -28.35
N PRO A 28 -14.51 17.52 -27.03
CA PRO A 28 -15.73 18.18 -26.60
C PRO A 28 -15.75 19.63 -27.11
N PRO A 29 -16.94 20.22 -27.33
CA PRO A 29 -17.07 21.59 -27.81
C PRO A 29 -16.24 22.58 -26.96
N GLN A 30 -15.58 23.52 -27.63
CA GLN A 30 -14.39 24.30 -27.26
C GLN A 30 -14.40 25.13 -25.95
N ASN A 31 -15.39 24.99 -25.06
CA ASN A 31 -15.54 25.84 -23.86
C ASN A 31 -15.62 25.06 -22.53
N SER A 32 -15.08 23.84 -22.45
CA SER A 32 -15.01 23.10 -21.17
C SER A 32 -13.56 22.91 -20.73
N SER A 33 -13.21 23.45 -19.55
CA SER A 33 -11.94 23.19 -18.85
C SER A 33 -11.84 21.77 -18.27
N ILE A 34 -12.80 20.91 -18.60
CA ILE A 34 -12.94 19.56 -18.07
C ILE A 34 -12.65 18.60 -19.23
N VAL A 35 -11.45 18.00 -19.21
CA VAL A 35 -11.16 16.86 -20.09
C VAL A 35 -12.06 15.70 -19.64
N PRO A 36 -12.95 15.18 -20.49
CA PRO A 36 -13.84 14.08 -20.11
C PRO A 36 -13.01 12.85 -19.77
N ALA A 37 -13.28 12.23 -18.61
CA ALA A 37 -12.77 10.90 -18.31
C ALA A 37 -13.19 9.96 -19.45
N THR A 38 -12.19 9.48 -20.20
CA THR A 38 -12.43 8.64 -21.38
C THR A 38 -12.05 7.23 -21.05
N ASN A 39 -13.05 6.36 -21.03
CA ASN A 39 -12.87 4.94 -20.79
C ASN A 39 -12.68 4.25 -22.13
N ILE A 40 -11.64 3.46 -22.23
CA ILE A 40 -11.28 2.74 -23.44
C ILE A 40 -11.42 1.25 -23.16
N SER A 41 -12.21 0.56 -23.99
CA SER A 41 -12.32 -0.90 -23.95
C SER A 41 -11.50 -1.52 -25.06
N VAL A 42 -10.69 -2.52 -24.72
CA VAL A 42 -9.78 -3.18 -25.65
C VAL A 42 -9.61 -4.65 -25.32
N VAL A 43 -9.46 -5.47 -26.36
CA VAL A 43 -9.08 -6.88 -26.20
C VAL A 43 -7.56 -6.96 -26.16
N THR A 44 -7.01 -7.50 -25.08
CA THR A 44 -5.57 -7.58 -24.85
C THR A 44 -5.20 -8.89 -24.13
N PRO A 45 -3.96 -9.40 -24.28
CA PRO A 45 -3.45 -10.48 -23.46
C PRO A 45 -3.50 -10.13 -21.96
N ALA A 46 -3.86 -11.13 -21.17
CA ALA A 46 -3.91 -11.08 -19.71
C ALA A 46 -3.05 -12.19 -19.12
N ILE A 47 -2.36 -11.88 -18.02
CA ILE A 47 -1.50 -12.81 -17.29
C ILE A 47 -1.80 -12.72 -15.79
N ARG A 48 -1.70 -13.85 -15.09
CA ARG A 48 -1.87 -13.94 -13.64
C ARG A 48 -0.91 -14.97 -13.05
N GLY A 49 -0.41 -14.67 -11.86
CA GLY A 49 0.33 -15.60 -11.02
C GLY A 49 -0.58 -16.10 -9.91
N ARG A 50 -0.57 -17.41 -9.64
CA ARG A 50 -1.25 -18.03 -8.49
C ARG A 50 -0.40 -19.16 -7.93
N ILE A 51 -0.79 -19.65 -6.75
CA ILE A 51 -0.13 -20.79 -6.11
C ILE A 51 -1.14 -21.88 -5.81
N GLU A 52 -0.72 -23.12 -5.95
CA GLU A 52 -1.46 -24.27 -5.43
C GLU A 52 -0.66 -24.81 -4.27
N CYS A 53 -1.21 -24.67 -3.06
CA CYS A 53 -0.53 -25.13 -1.86
C CYS A 53 -1.29 -26.27 -1.19
N SER A 54 -0.51 -27.15 -0.57
CA SER A 54 -0.98 -28.20 0.33
C SER A 54 -0.37 -28.00 1.71
N PRO A 55 -1.10 -28.29 2.80
CA PRO A 55 -0.51 -28.33 4.13
C PRO A 55 0.71 -29.25 4.15
N TYR A 56 1.80 -28.80 4.79
CA TYR A 56 3.00 -29.61 4.91
C TYR A 56 2.71 -30.82 5.80
N GLU A 57 2.97 -32.04 5.30
CA GLU A 57 2.72 -33.27 6.05
C GLU A 57 3.79 -33.52 7.11
N ASN A 58 3.46 -34.28 8.15
CA ASN A 58 4.41 -34.74 9.17
C ASN A 58 5.12 -33.65 9.98
N LEU A 59 4.52 -32.47 10.16
CA LEU A 59 5.05 -31.42 11.06
C LEU A 59 5.29 -31.92 12.51
N ASN A 60 4.62 -33.01 12.91
CA ASN A 60 4.83 -33.69 14.18
C ASN A 60 6.20 -34.40 14.29
N ASN A 61 6.91 -34.60 13.18
CA ASN A 61 8.26 -35.17 13.17
C ASN A 61 9.28 -34.09 13.57
N LEU A 62 9.40 -33.84 14.87
CA LEU A 62 10.19 -32.74 15.40
C LEU A 62 11.66 -32.80 14.98
N SER A 63 12.26 -33.99 14.90
CA SER A 63 13.67 -34.14 14.51
C SER A 63 13.99 -33.68 13.09
N ALA A 64 12.97 -33.43 12.25
CA ALA A 64 13.16 -32.90 10.91
C ALA A 64 13.34 -31.37 10.86
N TRP A 65 13.08 -30.65 11.98
CA TRP A 65 13.11 -29.19 12.00
C TRP A 65 13.37 -28.54 13.37
N VAL A 66 13.44 -29.33 14.45
CA VAL A 66 13.73 -28.89 15.83
C VAL A 66 14.81 -29.78 16.44
N THR A 67 15.78 -29.14 17.10
CA THR A 67 16.79 -29.81 17.91
C THR A 67 16.52 -29.58 19.39
N GLU A 68 16.41 -30.66 20.16
CA GLU A 68 16.33 -30.59 21.62
C GLU A 68 17.72 -30.30 22.23
N ARG A 69 17.79 -29.34 23.15
CA ARG A 69 19.01 -28.90 23.83
C ARG A 69 18.91 -29.14 25.32
N ASP A 70 19.89 -29.84 25.87
CA ASP A 70 20.07 -30.01 27.32
C ASP A 70 20.90 -28.84 27.89
N LEU A 71 20.23 -27.94 28.61
CA LEU A 71 20.83 -26.77 29.23
C LEU A 71 21.52 -27.07 30.57
N THR A 72 21.39 -28.30 31.08
CA THR A 72 22.11 -28.71 32.30
C THR A 72 23.57 -29.06 32.04
N ASN A 73 23.96 -29.19 30.77
CA ASN A 73 25.33 -29.45 30.37
C ASN A 73 26.20 -28.19 30.54
N THR A 74 26.81 -28.06 31.72
CA THR A 74 27.70 -26.95 32.07
C THR A 74 29.04 -26.95 31.32
N SER A 75 29.31 -27.94 30.47
CA SER A 75 30.47 -27.93 29.57
C SER A 75 30.17 -27.20 28.26
N LEU A 76 28.90 -27.04 27.89
CA LEU A 76 28.46 -26.36 26.67
C LEU A 76 27.75 -25.05 26.95
N TRP A 77 26.96 -24.96 28.02
CA TRP A 77 26.11 -23.81 28.32
C TRP A 77 26.63 -23.03 29.53
N ASN A 78 26.62 -21.70 29.44
CA ASN A 78 27.04 -20.83 30.52
C ASN A 78 25.98 -20.84 31.64
N ALA A 79 26.22 -21.68 32.64
CA ALA A 79 25.31 -21.83 33.77
C ALA A 79 25.10 -20.54 34.56
N SER A 80 26.01 -19.56 34.49
CA SER A 80 25.90 -18.31 35.26
C SER A 80 25.04 -17.23 34.60
N SER A 81 24.89 -17.25 33.27
CA SER A 81 24.04 -16.32 32.53
C SER A 81 22.69 -16.92 32.13
N ASN A 82 22.63 -18.24 31.93
CA ASN A 82 21.43 -18.92 31.44
C ASN A 82 20.38 -19.15 32.53
N PRO A 83 19.06 -19.17 32.20
CA PRO A 83 18.00 -19.40 33.17
C PRO A 83 18.11 -20.77 33.87
N HIS A 84 18.40 -20.78 35.17
CA HIS A 84 18.65 -22.00 35.95
C HIS A 84 17.46 -22.96 36.09
N ASN A 85 16.24 -22.50 35.79
CA ASN A 85 15.01 -23.28 35.95
C ASN A 85 14.60 -24.05 34.69
N ILE A 86 15.28 -23.85 33.55
CA ILE A 86 15.03 -24.57 32.31
C ILE A 86 16.11 -25.63 32.12
N LYS A 87 15.69 -26.90 32.04
CA LYS A 87 16.60 -28.02 31.78
C LYS A 87 16.70 -28.35 30.31
N THR A 88 15.59 -28.22 29.60
CA THR A 88 15.44 -28.59 28.19
C THR A 88 14.92 -27.39 27.42
N ALA A 89 15.47 -27.14 26.25
CA ALA A 89 15.03 -26.09 25.33
C ALA A 89 15.06 -26.60 23.89
N TYR A 90 14.44 -25.86 22.97
CA TYR A 90 14.25 -26.27 21.59
C TYR A 90 14.82 -25.23 20.64
N GLU A 91 15.67 -25.67 19.72
CA GLU A 91 16.31 -24.84 18.71
C GLU A 91 15.78 -25.18 17.32
N LEU A 92 15.62 -24.18 16.45
CA LEU A 92 15.15 -24.41 15.09
C LEU A 92 16.28 -24.86 14.17
N GLY A 93 16.04 -25.98 13.49
CA GLY A 93 17.03 -26.64 12.65
C GLY A 93 18.17 -27.26 13.46
N GLU A 94 18.96 -28.07 12.77
CA GLU A 94 20.18 -28.65 13.32
C GLU A 94 21.36 -28.17 12.48
N LEU A 95 22.35 -27.54 13.13
CA LEU A 95 23.70 -27.45 12.57
C LEU A 95 24.39 -28.78 12.90
N THR A 96 24.34 -29.75 11.98
CA THR A 96 25.04 -31.02 12.14
C THR A 96 26.36 -30.98 11.39
N TYR A 97 27.42 -31.52 11.97
CA TYR A 97 28.59 -31.89 11.17
C TYR A 97 28.35 -33.29 10.60
N VAL A 98 28.27 -33.41 9.28
CA VAL A 98 28.28 -34.69 8.59
C VAL A 98 29.68 -34.87 7.99
N GLY A 99 30.61 -35.38 8.80
CA GLY A 99 32.03 -35.44 8.42
C GLY A 99 32.70 -34.06 8.51
N SER A 100 33.34 -33.62 7.43
CA SER A 100 33.92 -32.26 7.30
C SER A 100 32.89 -31.20 6.91
N ASP A 101 31.68 -31.61 6.54
CA ASP A 101 30.70 -30.73 5.92
C ASP A 101 29.64 -30.31 6.94
N LEU A 102 29.36 -29.01 6.97
CA LEU A 102 28.27 -28.43 7.74
C LEU A 102 26.94 -28.80 7.07
N ALA A 103 26.10 -29.57 7.75
CA ALA A 103 24.70 -29.72 7.45
C ALA A 103 23.92 -28.55 8.10
N TYR A 104 23.31 -27.76 7.23
CA TYR A 104 22.63 -26.51 7.53
C TYR A 104 21.30 -26.71 8.28
N PRO A 105 20.79 -25.68 9.01
CA PRO A 105 19.50 -25.72 9.68
C PRO A 105 18.37 -26.02 8.68
N ASN A 106 17.92 -27.26 8.69
CA ASN A 106 16.89 -27.76 7.79
C ASN A 106 15.51 -27.68 8.44
N PHE A 107 14.53 -27.33 7.63
CA PHE A 107 13.12 -27.62 7.80
C PHE A 107 12.77 -28.68 6.74
N PHE A 108 12.93 -29.95 7.08
CA PHE A 108 12.79 -31.06 6.12
C PHE A 108 13.68 -30.88 4.87
N ASN A 109 13.07 -30.67 3.69
CA ASN A 109 13.76 -30.48 2.42
C ASN A 109 13.98 -29.00 2.07
N THR A 110 13.88 -28.07 3.01
CA THR A 110 14.08 -26.63 2.78
C THR A 110 14.78 -26.00 3.98
N SER A 111 15.26 -24.76 3.87
CA SER A 111 15.79 -23.99 5.01
C SER A 111 14.69 -23.47 5.96
N ILE A 112 15.08 -23.07 7.18
CA ILE A 112 14.20 -22.39 8.15
C ILE A 112 13.90 -20.95 7.71
N LEU A 113 14.94 -20.21 7.28
CA LEU A 113 14.84 -18.86 6.73
C LEU A 113 14.80 -18.90 5.20
N ALA A 114 14.86 -17.74 4.53
CA ALA A 114 14.93 -17.64 3.07
C ALA A 114 16.24 -18.25 2.48
N ASP A 115 17.24 -18.44 3.32
CA ASP A 115 18.51 -19.12 3.04
C ASP A 115 18.88 -20.07 4.19
N ASP A 116 20.08 -20.64 4.10
CA ASP A 116 20.58 -21.66 5.02
C ASP A 116 21.11 -21.09 6.35
N SER A 117 20.87 -19.81 6.64
CA SER A 117 21.28 -19.19 7.90
C SER A 117 20.43 -19.63 9.10
N THR A 118 21.04 -19.62 10.28
CA THR A 118 20.35 -19.89 11.55
C THR A 118 19.67 -18.63 12.07
N PRO A 119 18.40 -18.69 12.51
CA PRO A 119 17.71 -17.55 13.09
C PRO A 119 18.41 -17.09 14.37
N THR A 120 18.77 -15.81 14.40
CA THR A 120 19.32 -15.11 15.58
C THR A 120 18.43 -13.94 16.00
N CYS A 121 17.53 -13.50 15.11
CA CYS A 121 16.72 -12.34 15.36
C CYS A 121 15.83 -12.42 16.62
N CYS A 122 15.48 -11.20 17.02
CA CYS A 122 14.87 -10.66 18.22
C CYS A 122 15.84 -10.54 19.40
N GLU A 123 17.03 -11.11 19.24
CA GLU A 123 18.13 -10.93 20.16
C GLU A 123 18.84 -9.58 19.92
N ASN A 124 18.44 -8.55 20.67
CA ASN A 124 19.40 -7.50 20.99
C ASN A 124 19.02 -6.70 22.24
N GLY A 125 19.93 -6.69 23.22
CA GLY A 125 20.11 -5.52 24.09
C GLY A 125 19.65 -5.61 25.54
N SER A 126 19.23 -6.76 26.05
CA SER A 126 19.57 -7.15 27.43
C SER A 126 19.48 -8.67 27.50
N THR A 127 20.63 -9.28 27.74
CA THR A 127 20.81 -10.66 28.13
C THR A 127 19.69 -11.09 29.08
N ASN A 128 19.11 -12.27 28.84
CA ASN A 128 18.17 -12.91 29.77
C ASN A 128 16.81 -12.19 29.84
N SER A 129 16.13 -11.99 28.70
CA SER A 129 14.73 -11.53 28.65
C SER A 129 13.82 -12.57 29.33
N TRP A 130 13.87 -12.56 30.65
CA TRP A 130 13.09 -13.39 31.55
C TRP A 130 12.00 -12.50 32.17
N PRO A 131 10.73 -12.92 32.14
CA PRO A 131 10.22 -14.18 31.61
C PRO A 131 10.28 -14.28 30.08
N PRO A 132 10.32 -15.51 29.52
CA PRO A 132 10.32 -15.76 28.07
C PRO A 132 9.19 -15.01 27.38
N LYS A 133 9.46 -14.44 26.20
CA LYS A 133 8.48 -13.67 25.42
C LYS A 133 8.06 -14.45 24.19
N GLY A 134 6.84 -14.20 23.70
CA GLY A 134 6.40 -14.75 22.42
C GLY A 134 7.28 -14.22 21.28
N ALA A 135 7.73 -15.11 20.41
CA ALA A 135 8.35 -14.76 19.13
C ALA A 135 7.71 -15.54 17.99
N ALA A 136 7.70 -14.91 16.82
CA ALA A 136 7.20 -15.44 15.58
C ALA A 136 8.29 -15.36 14.50
N ILE A 137 8.58 -16.49 13.85
CA ILE A 137 9.51 -16.58 12.72
C ILE A 137 8.70 -17.03 11.50
N GLY A 138 8.86 -16.32 10.38
CA GLY A 138 8.04 -16.56 9.20
C GLY A 138 8.76 -16.24 7.90
N ASN A 139 8.95 -17.24 7.05
CA ASN A 139 9.74 -17.11 5.83
C ASN A 139 9.21 -18.01 4.71
N TRP A 140 9.44 -17.57 3.48
CA TRP A 140 9.29 -18.33 2.26
C TRP A 140 10.65 -18.75 1.76
N SER A 141 10.81 -20.02 1.40
CA SER A 141 12.08 -20.51 0.90
C SER A 141 11.89 -21.59 -0.17
N PRO A 142 12.83 -21.71 -1.12
CA PRO A 142 12.76 -22.72 -2.16
C PRO A 142 12.90 -24.14 -1.57
N ASP A 143 12.11 -25.07 -2.08
CA ASP A 143 12.31 -26.49 -1.76
C ASP A 143 13.62 -26.98 -2.39
N ARG A 144 14.43 -27.71 -1.62
CA ARG A 144 15.63 -28.36 -2.14
C ARG A 144 15.23 -29.61 -2.95
N GLY A 145 15.80 -29.70 -4.15
CA GLY A 145 15.72 -30.85 -5.04
C GLY A 145 17.07 -31.08 -5.72
N THR A 146 17.28 -32.26 -6.30
CA THR A 146 18.51 -32.59 -7.04
C THR A 146 18.65 -31.80 -8.34
N THR A 147 17.56 -31.24 -8.85
CA THR A 147 17.54 -30.35 -10.01
C THR A 147 16.71 -29.11 -9.68
N PHE A 148 17.30 -27.93 -9.88
CA PHE A 148 16.62 -26.63 -9.73
C PHE A 148 15.71 -26.39 -10.96
N GLU A 149 14.86 -27.37 -11.31
CA GLU A 149 14.03 -27.33 -12.52
C GLU A 149 12.77 -26.46 -12.30
N PRO A 150 12.56 -25.40 -13.10
CA PRO A 150 11.38 -24.56 -12.99
C PRO A 150 10.12 -25.20 -13.62
N PRO A 151 8.91 -24.86 -13.12
CA PRO A 151 8.68 -24.16 -11.87
C PRO A 151 9.08 -25.02 -10.67
N PHE A 152 9.93 -24.48 -9.78
CA PHE A 152 10.29 -25.18 -8.56
C PHE A 152 9.34 -24.81 -7.44
N ASN A 153 9.06 -25.78 -6.58
CA ASN A 153 8.20 -25.59 -5.42
C ASN A 153 8.91 -24.78 -4.34
N PHE A 154 8.12 -24.17 -3.47
CA PHE A 154 8.63 -23.47 -2.31
C PHE A 154 7.73 -23.75 -1.11
N THR A 155 8.27 -23.52 0.08
CA THR A 155 7.55 -23.73 1.33
C THR A 155 7.45 -22.40 2.07
N THR A 156 6.24 -22.02 2.44
CA THR A 156 5.98 -20.93 3.37
C THR A 156 5.79 -21.49 4.78
N LYS A 157 6.42 -20.85 5.76
CA LYS A 157 6.48 -21.30 7.16
C LYS A 157 6.07 -20.18 8.10
N TYR A 158 5.36 -20.53 9.17
CA TYR A 158 5.10 -19.66 10.31
C TYR A 158 5.29 -20.46 11.60
N ILE A 159 6.23 -20.03 12.42
CA ILE A 159 6.62 -20.67 13.67
C ILE A 159 6.40 -19.68 14.80
N TRP A 160 5.73 -20.09 15.87
CA TRP A 160 5.49 -19.25 17.04
C TRP A 160 5.75 -20.00 18.34
N GLY A 161 6.36 -19.34 19.31
CA GLY A 161 6.56 -19.89 20.64
C GLY A 161 7.18 -18.91 21.61
N ASN A 162 7.28 -19.30 22.88
CA ASN A 162 7.99 -18.52 23.89
C ASN A 162 9.49 -18.76 23.76
N HIS A 163 10.23 -17.69 23.51
CA HIS A 163 11.66 -17.73 23.29
C HIS A 163 12.45 -17.06 24.41
N PHE A 164 13.71 -17.44 24.50
CA PHE A 164 14.75 -16.81 25.29
C PHE A 164 16.10 -17.04 24.61
N SER A 165 17.10 -16.30 25.06
CA SER A 165 18.48 -16.43 24.61
C SER A 165 19.31 -17.18 25.63
N ALA A 166 20.21 -18.04 25.18
CA ALA A 166 21.15 -18.75 26.04
C ALA A 166 22.57 -18.71 25.47
N ASP A 167 23.55 -18.49 26.35
CA ASP A 167 24.96 -18.39 26.00
C ASP A 167 25.65 -19.75 26.07
N LEU A 168 26.43 -20.05 25.03
CA LEU A 168 27.38 -21.13 24.95
C LEU A 168 28.70 -20.75 25.64
N ILE A 169 29.37 -21.74 26.21
CA ILE A 169 30.76 -21.64 26.65
C ILE A 169 31.63 -21.90 25.41
N THR A 170 32.02 -20.83 24.72
CA THR A 170 32.88 -20.93 23.54
C THR A 170 34.00 -19.88 23.60
N ASP A 171 35.24 -20.33 23.35
CA ASP A 171 36.40 -19.45 23.12
C ASP A 171 36.48 -19.03 21.63
N ASN A 172 35.58 -19.54 20.78
CA ASN A 172 35.64 -19.37 19.34
C ASN A 172 34.86 -18.12 18.90
N ILE A 173 35.62 -17.12 18.43
CA ILE A 173 35.14 -15.79 18.01
C ILE A 173 34.21 -15.88 16.77
N TYR A 174 34.27 -17.00 16.05
CA TYR A 174 33.50 -17.22 14.81
C TYR A 174 32.13 -17.86 15.02
N THR A 175 31.73 -18.21 16.24
CA THR A 175 30.37 -18.69 16.53
C THR A 175 29.67 -17.66 17.39
N SER A 176 28.45 -17.25 17.01
CA SER A 176 27.60 -16.45 17.91
C SER A 176 27.51 -17.18 19.26
N PRO A 177 28.02 -16.62 20.36
CA PRO A 177 28.01 -17.30 21.64
C PRO A 177 26.59 -17.48 22.13
N THR A 178 25.66 -16.61 21.73
CA THR A 178 24.25 -16.73 22.09
C THR A 178 23.45 -17.50 21.06
N ARG A 179 22.50 -18.29 21.56
CA ARG A 179 21.56 -19.11 20.78
C ARG A 179 20.13 -18.67 21.07
N PHE A 180 19.32 -18.59 20.02
CA PHE A 180 17.88 -18.35 20.09
C PHE A 180 17.15 -19.67 20.35
N LEU A 181 16.48 -19.79 21.49
CA LEU A 181 15.84 -21.03 21.95
C LEU A 181 14.39 -20.82 22.33
N PHE A 182 13.57 -21.86 22.18
CA PHE A 182 12.21 -21.93 22.69
C PHE A 182 12.15 -22.75 23.99
N THR A 183 11.27 -22.34 24.90
CA THR A 183 11.05 -23.07 26.17
C THR A 183 10.33 -24.38 25.97
N ASP A 184 9.42 -24.39 25.02
CA ASP A 184 8.57 -25.52 24.66
C ASP A 184 8.68 -25.74 23.16
N VAL A 185 8.20 -26.90 22.67
CA VAL A 185 8.13 -27.16 21.24
C VAL A 185 7.27 -26.05 20.59
N PRO A 186 7.82 -25.25 19.67
CA PRO A 186 7.07 -24.15 19.09
C PRO A 186 5.93 -24.66 18.21
N GLN A 187 4.86 -23.88 18.13
CA GLN A 187 3.77 -24.13 17.19
C GLN A 187 4.23 -23.79 15.78
N VAL A 188 3.86 -24.62 14.82
CA VAL A 188 4.25 -24.43 13.41
C VAL A 188 3.07 -24.66 12.49
N GLN A 189 2.96 -23.82 11.48
CA GLN A 189 2.16 -24.06 10.28
C GLN A 189 3.05 -23.83 9.06
N ALA A 190 3.01 -24.77 8.12
CA ALA A 190 3.70 -24.62 6.85
C ALA A 190 2.81 -25.11 5.69
N LEU A 191 3.03 -24.53 4.51
CA LEU A 191 2.38 -24.93 3.27
C LEU A 191 3.45 -25.15 2.20
N LYS A 192 3.33 -26.27 1.47
CA LYS A 192 4.12 -26.55 0.28
C LYS A 192 3.37 -26.05 -0.94
N CYS A 193 3.97 -25.14 -1.69
CA CYS A 193 3.33 -24.38 -2.74
C CYS A 193 4.00 -24.61 -4.11
N MET A 194 3.16 -24.82 -5.12
CA MET A 194 3.56 -24.86 -6.52
C MET A 194 3.14 -23.54 -7.20
N PRO A 195 4.08 -22.76 -7.76
CA PRO A 195 3.76 -21.54 -8.48
C PRO A 195 3.20 -21.86 -9.87
N ILE A 196 2.18 -21.12 -10.27
CA ILE A 196 1.50 -21.27 -11.56
C ILE A 196 1.37 -19.88 -12.18
N ILE A 197 1.84 -19.73 -13.41
CA ILE A 197 1.61 -18.55 -14.23
C ILE A 197 0.71 -18.97 -15.39
N GLU A 198 -0.39 -18.26 -15.55
CA GLU A 198 -1.39 -18.54 -16.56
C GLU A 198 -1.73 -17.30 -17.36
N LYS A 199 -2.15 -17.52 -18.60
CA LYS A 199 -2.49 -16.49 -19.57
C LYS A 199 -3.87 -16.73 -20.18
N SER A 200 -4.49 -15.64 -20.62
CA SER A 200 -5.76 -15.63 -21.34
C SER A 200 -5.89 -14.38 -22.21
N SER A 201 -6.88 -14.33 -23.08
CA SER A 201 -7.38 -13.09 -23.66
C SER A 201 -8.39 -12.43 -22.70
N ALA A 202 -8.38 -11.09 -22.62
CA ALA A 202 -9.34 -10.33 -21.81
C ALA A 202 -9.85 -9.09 -22.56
N ASN A 203 -11.13 -8.77 -22.37
CA ASN A 203 -11.68 -7.46 -22.73
C ASN A 203 -11.59 -6.56 -21.50
N VAL A 204 -10.75 -5.52 -21.55
CA VAL A 204 -10.47 -4.63 -20.42
C VAL A 204 -10.94 -3.22 -20.72
N THR A 205 -11.63 -2.61 -19.78
CA THR A 205 -11.96 -1.18 -19.81
C THR A 205 -11.01 -0.43 -18.90
N VAL A 206 -10.19 0.45 -19.46
CA VAL A 206 -9.19 1.25 -18.76
C VAL A 206 -9.49 2.75 -18.85
N ASP A 207 -9.11 3.49 -17.82
CA ASP A 207 -9.00 4.94 -17.90
C ASP A 207 -7.80 5.33 -18.75
N ARG A 208 -8.01 6.18 -19.77
CA ARG A 208 -6.98 6.55 -20.74
C ARG A 208 -5.74 7.21 -20.11
N GLN A 209 -5.92 8.03 -19.09
CA GLN A 209 -4.83 8.85 -18.54
C GLN A 209 -4.00 8.08 -17.51
N THR A 210 -4.67 7.30 -16.68
CA THR A 210 -4.04 6.61 -15.54
C THR A 210 -3.71 5.15 -15.84
N GLY A 211 -4.35 4.54 -16.84
CA GLY A 211 -4.29 3.10 -17.09
C GLY A 211 -5.04 2.27 -16.05
N ASN A 212 -5.77 2.90 -15.13
CA ASN A 212 -6.53 2.18 -14.11
C ASN A 212 -7.66 1.36 -14.73
N VAL A 213 -7.76 0.10 -14.33
CA VAL A 213 -8.78 -0.82 -14.86
C VAL A 213 -10.11 -0.61 -14.16
N ALA A 214 -11.12 -0.15 -14.89
CA ALA A 214 -12.47 0.01 -14.39
C ALA A 214 -13.21 -1.34 -14.29
N LYS A 215 -13.07 -2.18 -15.31
CA LYS A 215 -13.65 -3.54 -15.37
C LYS A 215 -12.91 -4.38 -16.40
N PHE A 216 -13.04 -5.70 -16.31
CA PHE A 216 -12.52 -6.62 -17.31
C PHE A 216 -13.35 -7.90 -17.35
N ASP A 217 -13.33 -8.57 -18.51
CA ASP A 217 -13.91 -9.89 -18.72
C ASP A 217 -12.85 -10.80 -19.35
N ILE A 218 -12.58 -11.95 -18.71
CA ILE A 218 -11.69 -12.97 -19.27
C ILE A 218 -12.46 -13.74 -20.35
N LEU A 219 -11.95 -13.72 -21.58
CA LEU A 219 -12.67 -14.22 -22.76
C LEU A 219 -12.49 -15.72 -22.99
N GLU A 220 -11.38 -16.28 -22.50
CA GLU A 220 -11.00 -17.66 -22.72
C GLU A 220 -10.71 -18.37 -21.40
N ARG A 221 -10.71 -19.71 -21.39
CA ARG A 221 -10.27 -20.44 -20.20
C ARG A 221 -8.75 -20.21 -20.03
N PRO A 222 -8.27 -19.79 -18.83
CA PRO A 222 -6.85 -19.62 -18.59
C PRO A 222 -6.04 -20.88 -18.93
N SER A 223 -4.89 -20.68 -19.56
CA SER A 223 -3.95 -21.73 -19.95
C SER A 223 -2.56 -21.45 -19.35
N SER A 224 -1.74 -22.50 -19.19
CA SER A 224 -0.37 -22.35 -18.68
C SER A 224 0.47 -21.45 -19.59
N ALA A 225 1.26 -20.57 -18.99
CA ALA A 225 2.25 -19.77 -19.69
C ALA A 225 3.62 -20.46 -19.64
N ASP A 226 3.80 -21.51 -20.44
CA ASP A 226 5.02 -22.34 -20.42
C ASP A 226 6.30 -21.55 -20.70
N GLU A 227 6.20 -20.45 -21.47
CA GLU A 227 7.30 -19.52 -21.72
C GLU A 227 7.87 -18.88 -20.44
N ALA A 228 7.06 -18.79 -19.37
CA ALA A 228 7.47 -18.23 -18.07
C ALA A 228 8.56 -19.08 -17.39
N TRP A 229 8.68 -20.35 -17.77
CA TRP A 229 9.56 -21.33 -17.12
C TRP A 229 10.57 -21.95 -18.08
N ARG A 230 10.53 -21.58 -19.37
CA ARG A 230 11.30 -22.21 -20.45
C ARG A 230 12.82 -22.18 -20.25
N TYR A 231 13.37 -21.08 -19.74
CA TYR A 231 14.81 -20.91 -19.61
C TYR A 231 15.20 -20.71 -18.14
N ASN A 232 16.07 -21.60 -17.64
CA ASN A 232 16.67 -21.52 -16.32
C ASN A 232 18.18 -21.26 -16.46
N PHE A 233 18.57 -19.98 -16.43
CA PHE A 233 19.97 -19.54 -16.59
C PHE A 233 20.75 -20.32 -17.66
N VAL A 234 20.17 -20.45 -18.86
CA VAL A 234 20.81 -21.18 -19.96
C VAL A 234 21.98 -20.34 -20.48
N ASP A 235 23.20 -20.79 -20.19
CA ASP A 235 24.47 -20.21 -20.64
C ASP A 235 24.76 -20.63 -22.09
N TYR A 236 24.97 -19.65 -22.96
CA TYR A 236 25.36 -19.85 -24.37
C TYR A 236 26.86 -19.65 -24.62
N GLY A 237 27.67 -19.63 -23.57
CA GLY A 237 29.14 -19.51 -23.64
C GLY A 237 29.77 -20.44 -24.68
N GLY A 238 30.76 -19.91 -25.41
CA GLY A 238 31.46 -20.59 -26.50
C GLY A 238 32.10 -21.92 -26.07
N ARG A 239 32.21 -22.84 -27.02
CA ARG A 239 32.66 -24.25 -26.85
C ARG A 239 34.12 -24.44 -26.41
N ASP A 240 34.83 -23.42 -25.93
CA ASP A 240 36.25 -23.53 -25.64
C ASP A 240 36.50 -23.85 -24.16
N GLU A 241 37.30 -24.90 -23.92
CA GLU A 241 37.54 -25.64 -22.68
C GLU A 241 38.18 -24.85 -21.52
N VAL A 242 38.28 -23.52 -21.60
CA VAL A 242 38.79 -22.68 -20.50
C VAL A 242 37.79 -21.56 -20.22
N LYS A 243 36.81 -21.85 -19.36
CA LYS A 243 35.90 -20.83 -18.82
C LYS A 243 36.69 -19.88 -17.93
N ASP A 244 37.10 -18.74 -18.46
CA ASP A 244 37.41 -17.58 -17.62
C ASP A 244 36.12 -17.21 -16.86
N PRO A 245 36.05 -17.36 -15.53
CA PRO A 245 34.86 -17.05 -14.75
C PRO A 245 34.53 -15.55 -14.72
N THR A 246 35.42 -14.70 -15.25
CA THR A 246 35.24 -13.26 -15.36
C THR A 246 34.77 -12.82 -16.75
N ALA A 247 34.73 -13.73 -17.73
CA ALA A 247 34.27 -13.41 -19.07
C ALA A 247 32.73 -13.25 -19.09
N PRO A 248 32.19 -12.19 -19.71
CA PRO A 248 30.75 -12.00 -19.84
C PRO A 248 30.14 -13.16 -20.64
N SER A 249 29.21 -13.89 -20.02
CA SER A 249 28.46 -14.97 -20.65
C SER A 249 27.04 -14.52 -20.99
N ASN A 250 26.55 -14.96 -22.14
CA ASN A 250 25.17 -14.72 -22.54
C ASN A 250 24.28 -15.75 -21.87
N ILE A 251 23.36 -15.27 -21.04
CA ILE A 251 22.44 -16.13 -20.29
C ILE A 251 21.00 -15.79 -20.68
N SER A 252 20.19 -16.81 -20.99
CA SER A 252 18.73 -16.65 -21.08
C SER A 252 18.05 -17.13 -19.81
N VAL A 253 17.11 -16.34 -19.32
CA VAL A 253 16.27 -16.67 -18.16
C VAL A 253 14.84 -16.21 -18.43
N SER A 254 13.87 -17.06 -18.09
CA SER A 254 12.46 -16.72 -18.25
C SER A 254 11.96 -15.86 -17.08
N TYR A 255 10.96 -15.01 -17.35
CA TYR A 255 10.44 -14.05 -16.37
C TYR A 255 9.81 -14.70 -15.13
N GLY A 256 9.27 -15.92 -15.24
CA GLY A 256 8.73 -16.66 -14.08
C GLY A 256 9.84 -17.11 -13.13
N VAL A 257 10.99 -17.55 -13.68
CA VAL A 257 12.19 -17.89 -12.90
C VAL A 257 12.74 -16.66 -12.18
N LEU A 258 12.86 -15.53 -12.90
CA LEU A 258 13.30 -14.25 -12.32
C LEU A 258 12.38 -13.81 -11.18
N PHE A 259 11.06 -13.82 -11.41
CA PHE A 259 10.08 -13.45 -10.41
C PHE A 259 10.23 -14.30 -9.15
N LEU A 260 10.21 -15.62 -9.31
CA LEU A 260 10.21 -16.56 -8.18
C LEU A 260 11.48 -16.44 -7.35
N LEU A 261 12.65 -16.34 -7.99
CA LEU A 261 13.92 -16.16 -7.28
C LEU A 261 14.00 -14.80 -6.61
N SER A 262 13.58 -13.72 -7.30
CA SER A 262 13.58 -12.38 -6.72
C SER A 262 12.70 -12.31 -5.46
N MET A 263 11.57 -13.01 -5.47
CA MET A 263 10.64 -13.07 -4.34
C MET A 263 11.21 -13.91 -3.19
N LEU A 264 11.68 -15.13 -3.46
CA LEU A 264 12.11 -16.09 -2.43
C LEU A 264 13.48 -15.76 -1.82
N ARG A 265 14.32 -14.99 -2.52
CA ARG A 265 15.66 -14.63 -2.04
C ARG A 265 15.77 -13.15 -1.63
N ALA A 266 14.69 -12.38 -1.71
CA ALA A 266 14.69 -10.96 -1.32
C ALA A 266 15.20 -10.75 0.13
N ALA A 267 14.90 -11.67 1.04
CA ALA A 267 15.32 -11.61 2.43
C ALA A 267 16.82 -11.87 2.67
N SER A 268 17.57 -12.33 1.65
CA SER A 268 19.02 -12.57 1.72
C SER A 268 19.71 -12.15 0.42
N ILE A 269 19.67 -10.85 0.14
CA ILE A 269 20.31 -10.28 -1.07
C ILE A 269 21.83 -10.29 -0.94
N ASN A 270 22.34 -10.11 0.29
CA ASN A 270 23.79 -10.03 0.55
C ASN A 270 24.47 -11.40 0.57
N GLY A 271 23.74 -12.51 0.69
CA GLY A 271 24.27 -13.87 0.61
C GLY A 271 24.68 -14.32 -0.80
N TYR A 272 24.67 -13.41 -1.79
CA TYR A 272 24.91 -13.73 -3.20
C TYR A 272 26.36 -13.49 -3.67
N THR A 273 27.31 -13.26 -2.76
CA THR A 273 28.73 -13.13 -3.12
C THR A 273 29.38 -14.50 -3.30
N GLY A 274 29.02 -15.20 -4.37
CA GLY A 274 29.69 -16.43 -4.78
C GLY A 274 29.48 -17.61 -3.82
N TRP A 275 30.24 -18.67 -4.06
CA TRP A 275 30.19 -19.98 -3.40
C TRP A 275 30.60 -19.97 -1.91
N ASP A 276 30.37 -18.86 -1.20
CA ASP A 276 30.65 -18.76 0.22
C ASP A 276 29.50 -19.38 1.01
N PHE A 277 29.70 -20.66 1.30
CA PHE A 277 28.92 -21.52 2.18
C PHE A 277 29.03 -21.15 3.67
N ASP A 278 29.62 -19.99 3.99
CA ASP A 278 29.79 -19.49 5.34
C ASP A 278 28.53 -18.77 5.82
N THR A 279 27.53 -19.51 6.28
CA THR A 279 26.44 -18.94 7.09
C THR A 279 26.68 -19.20 8.57
N VAL A 280 27.18 -18.18 9.28
CA VAL A 280 27.49 -18.21 10.72
C VAL A 280 26.31 -17.72 11.59
N ALA A 281 25.38 -16.97 11.02
CA ALA A 281 24.17 -16.48 11.69
C ALA A 281 23.32 -15.73 10.65
N GLU A 282 22.02 -15.58 10.91
CA GLU A 282 21.19 -14.60 10.21
C GLU A 282 21.80 -13.19 10.34
N ASN A 283 21.92 -12.47 9.21
CA ASN A 283 22.32 -11.07 9.22
C ASN A 283 21.15 -10.19 9.70
N THR A 284 21.14 -9.86 10.99
CA THR A 284 20.08 -9.05 11.59
C THR A 284 20.10 -7.57 11.17
N ASP A 285 21.19 -7.11 10.53
CA ASP A 285 21.31 -5.73 10.03
C ASP A 285 20.63 -5.55 8.65
N ASP A 286 20.39 -6.63 7.90
CA ASP A 286 19.71 -6.54 6.60
C ASP A 286 18.19 -6.37 6.76
N MET A 287 17.74 -5.13 6.86
CA MET A 287 16.33 -4.75 7.02
C MET A 287 15.65 -4.39 5.69
N THR A 288 16.23 -4.75 4.53
CA THR A 288 15.74 -4.32 3.22
C THR A 288 14.39 -4.95 2.88
N PHE A 289 14.32 -6.28 3.02
CA PHE A 289 13.11 -7.08 2.81
C PHE A 289 12.81 -8.00 4.00
N ASN A 290 13.45 -7.74 5.13
CA ASN A 290 13.20 -8.41 6.40
C ASN A 290 12.55 -7.44 7.37
N PHE A 291 11.47 -7.90 8.02
CA PHE A 291 10.68 -7.16 8.98
C PHE A 291 10.91 -7.77 10.35
N ARG A 292 11.75 -7.08 11.13
CA ARG A 292 12.14 -7.50 12.47
C ARG A 292 11.59 -6.51 13.49
N ASP A 293 10.77 -7.01 14.42
CA ASP A 293 10.23 -6.24 15.53
C ASP A 293 10.71 -6.88 16.84
N ARG A 294 11.69 -6.23 17.49
CA ARG A 294 12.29 -6.73 18.73
C ARG A 294 11.34 -6.62 19.93
N GLU A 295 10.37 -5.70 19.91
CA GLU A 295 9.42 -5.54 21.00
C GLU A 295 8.35 -6.64 20.97
N ARG A 296 7.92 -7.01 19.76
CA ARG A 296 6.89 -8.02 19.53
C ARG A 296 7.43 -9.42 19.23
N GLY A 297 8.75 -9.56 19.11
CA GLY A 297 9.40 -10.83 18.77
C GLY A 297 9.14 -11.30 17.34
N LEU A 298 8.97 -10.38 16.37
CA LEU A 298 8.68 -10.76 14.99
C LEU A 298 9.98 -10.84 14.18
N ASN A 299 10.15 -11.91 13.40
CA ASN A 299 11.18 -12.06 12.38
C ASN A 299 10.57 -12.62 11.09
N PHE A 300 10.20 -11.73 10.17
CA PHE A 300 9.51 -12.09 8.95
C PHE A 300 10.24 -11.63 7.70
N ASP A 301 10.20 -12.44 6.63
CA ASP A 301 10.41 -11.91 5.28
C ASP A 301 9.25 -11.00 4.86
N PHE A 302 9.44 -10.26 3.78
CA PHE A 302 8.41 -9.34 3.29
C PHE A 302 7.09 -10.04 2.95
N MET A 303 7.15 -11.28 2.45
CA MET A 303 5.98 -12.07 2.07
C MET A 303 5.16 -12.48 3.28
N THR A 304 5.81 -12.96 4.33
CA THR A 304 5.15 -13.38 5.57
C THR A 304 4.65 -12.18 6.35
N TYR A 305 5.38 -11.06 6.34
CA TYR A 305 4.87 -9.80 6.89
C TYR A 305 3.59 -9.35 6.16
N ALA A 306 3.55 -9.43 4.82
CA ALA A 306 2.34 -9.17 4.05
C ALA A 306 1.18 -10.06 4.49
N MET A 307 1.41 -11.37 4.59
CA MET A 307 0.40 -12.33 5.05
C MET A 307 -0.11 -12.01 6.46
N TYR A 308 0.81 -11.70 7.37
CA TYR A 308 0.51 -11.40 8.77
C TYR A 308 -0.39 -10.16 8.89
N THR A 309 -0.09 -9.09 8.15
CA THR A 309 -0.91 -7.87 8.14
C THR A 309 -2.29 -8.08 7.50
N LEU A 310 -2.38 -8.96 6.49
CA LEU A 310 -3.67 -9.32 5.87
C LEU A 310 -4.53 -10.13 6.85
N ALA A 311 -3.94 -11.09 7.53
CA ALA A 311 -4.63 -11.92 8.53
C ALA A 311 -5.15 -11.07 9.70
N SER A 312 -4.34 -10.14 10.22
CA SER A 312 -4.74 -9.26 11.33
C SER A 312 -5.81 -8.23 10.95
N SER A 313 -5.83 -7.77 9.69
CA SER A 313 -6.92 -6.91 9.20
C SER A 313 -8.24 -7.65 9.00
N SER A 314 -8.20 -8.99 8.84
CA SER A 314 -9.38 -9.82 8.66
C SER A 314 -10.06 -10.16 9.99
N SER A 315 -9.28 -10.30 11.06
CA SER A 315 -9.80 -10.61 12.41
C SER A 315 -10.55 -9.44 13.04
N SER A 316 -10.17 -8.19 12.73
CA SER A 316 -10.85 -6.97 13.19
C SER A 316 -12.23 -6.74 12.54
N PHE A 317 -12.55 -7.45 11.45
CA PHE A 317 -13.85 -7.36 10.79
C PHE A 317 -14.91 -8.31 11.41
N SER A 318 -14.50 -9.30 12.20
CA SER A 318 -15.43 -10.28 12.80
C SER A 318 -16.12 -9.81 14.09
N SER A 319 -15.76 -8.63 14.62
CA SER A 319 -16.25 -8.11 15.91
C SER A 319 -17.16 -6.87 15.83
N SER A 320 -17.58 -6.40 14.65
CA SER A 320 -18.44 -5.22 14.54
C SER A 320 -19.92 -5.53 14.31
N SER A 321 -20.62 -5.87 15.39
CA SER A 321 -22.08 -5.70 15.46
C SER A 321 -22.41 -4.23 15.78
N TYR A 322 -23.08 -3.57 14.83
CA TYR A 322 -23.77 -2.26 14.88
C TYR A 322 -22.94 -0.96 15.11
N PRO A 323 -23.15 0.09 14.28
CA PRO A 323 -22.58 1.40 14.52
C PRO A 323 -23.54 2.28 15.33
N SER A 324 -23.04 2.88 16.41
CA SER A 324 -23.68 4.05 17.02
C SER A 324 -22.67 5.17 17.22
N SER A 325 -23.00 6.29 16.58
CA SER A 325 -22.53 7.67 16.82
C SER A 325 -21.03 7.97 16.69
N ALA A 326 -20.76 8.83 15.71
CA ALA A 326 -19.53 9.56 15.52
C ALA A 326 -19.17 10.42 16.74
N SER A 327 -17.92 10.30 17.20
CA SER A 327 -17.21 11.41 17.85
C SER A 327 -15.78 11.46 17.31
N SER A 328 -15.40 12.66 16.91
CA SER A 328 -14.08 13.06 16.44
C SER A 328 -13.07 13.00 17.58
N ALA A 329 -12.03 12.19 17.46
CA ALA A 329 -10.85 12.24 18.31
C ALA A 329 -9.56 11.98 17.49
N SER A 330 -8.52 12.75 17.85
CA SER A 330 -7.18 12.84 17.26
C SER A 330 -6.43 11.52 17.02
N PRO A 331 -5.40 11.54 16.15
CA PRO A 331 -4.57 10.37 15.85
C PRO A 331 -3.53 10.15 16.96
N SER A 332 -3.89 9.42 18.01
CA SER A 332 -2.92 8.73 18.86
C SER A 332 -2.88 7.26 18.47
N GLY A 333 -1.76 6.85 17.88
CA GLY A 333 -1.52 5.48 17.42
C GLY A 333 -1.59 4.48 18.58
N SER A 334 -2.73 3.81 18.71
CA SER A 334 -2.85 2.53 19.39
C SER A 334 -3.27 1.51 18.34
N ASN A 335 -2.30 1.05 17.55
CA ASN A 335 -2.52 -0.12 16.70
C ASN A 335 -2.76 -1.30 17.64
N SER A 336 -4.00 -1.83 17.64
CA SER A 336 -4.35 -3.09 18.29
C SER A 336 -3.27 -4.12 17.98
N ALA A 337 -2.66 -4.70 19.02
CA ALA A 337 -1.67 -5.77 18.86
C ALA A 337 -2.28 -6.85 17.95
N SER A 338 -1.63 -7.08 16.80
CA SER A 338 -2.05 -8.14 15.88
C SER A 338 -1.87 -9.49 16.56
N ASP A 339 -2.82 -10.40 16.35
CA ASP A 339 -2.84 -11.73 16.98
C ASP A 339 -1.59 -12.54 16.57
N PRO A 340 -0.72 -12.96 17.52
CA PRO A 340 0.47 -13.74 17.21
C PRO A 340 0.16 -15.12 16.62
N HIS A 341 -1.07 -15.61 16.76
CA HIS A 341 -1.52 -16.89 16.19
C HIS A 341 -2.16 -16.76 14.80
N ALA A 342 -2.18 -15.56 14.22
CA ALA A 342 -2.94 -15.25 13.00
C ALA A 342 -2.66 -16.17 11.79
N LEU A 343 -1.42 -16.68 11.67
CA LEU A 343 -0.99 -17.53 10.54
C LEU A 343 -0.82 -19.02 10.90
N LEU A 344 -1.20 -19.44 12.11
CA LEU A 344 -1.15 -20.86 12.50
C LEU A 344 -2.33 -21.68 11.94
N SER A 345 -3.33 -21.04 11.35
CA SER A 345 -4.39 -21.71 10.62
C SER A 345 -3.99 -21.95 9.17
N ALA A 346 -3.98 -23.21 8.72
CA ALA A 346 -3.69 -23.57 7.33
C ALA A 346 -4.58 -22.82 6.31
N THR A 347 -5.86 -22.59 6.62
CA THR A 347 -6.78 -21.90 5.72
C THR A 347 -6.48 -20.41 5.61
N THR A 348 -6.16 -19.76 6.74
CA THR A 348 -5.76 -18.35 6.78
C THR A 348 -4.40 -18.15 6.10
N MET A 349 -3.45 -19.05 6.37
CA MET A 349 -2.14 -19.01 5.74
C MET A 349 -2.26 -19.20 4.22
N LEU A 350 -3.12 -20.11 3.76
CA LEU A 350 -3.35 -20.33 2.32
C LEU A 350 -3.96 -19.11 1.63
N SER A 351 -5.03 -18.55 2.19
CA SER A 351 -5.73 -17.41 1.58
C SER A 351 -4.85 -16.15 1.53
N THR A 352 -4.09 -15.90 2.60
CA THR A 352 -3.15 -14.78 2.67
C THR A 352 -1.94 -15.00 1.77
N ALA A 353 -1.36 -16.21 1.72
CA ALA A 353 -0.26 -16.54 0.81
C ALA A 353 -0.66 -16.38 -0.66
N GLN A 354 -1.85 -16.87 -1.04
CA GLN A 354 -2.38 -16.71 -2.40
C GLN A 354 -2.52 -15.23 -2.78
N THR A 355 -3.07 -14.43 -1.87
CA THR A 355 -3.24 -12.98 -2.07
C THR A 355 -1.89 -12.28 -2.21
N THR A 356 -0.94 -12.59 -1.33
CA THR A 356 0.43 -12.06 -1.37
C THR A 356 1.10 -12.41 -2.70
N PHE A 357 1.20 -13.69 -3.07
CA PHE A 357 1.86 -14.12 -4.31
C PHE A 357 1.27 -13.44 -5.54
N THR A 358 -0.05 -13.42 -5.64
CA THR A 358 -0.77 -12.83 -6.79
C THR A 358 -0.49 -11.33 -6.90
N THR A 359 -0.50 -10.63 -5.77
CA THR A 359 -0.26 -9.17 -5.72
C THR A 359 1.19 -8.84 -6.10
N PHE A 360 2.16 -9.60 -5.59
CA PHE A 360 3.56 -9.41 -5.93
C PHE A 360 3.85 -9.68 -7.40
N PHE A 361 3.26 -10.75 -7.96
CA PHE A 361 3.37 -11.04 -9.38
C PHE A 361 2.77 -9.92 -10.24
N GLN A 362 1.62 -9.39 -9.84
CA GLN A 362 0.98 -8.25 -10.49
C GLN A 362 1.91 -7.02 -10.52
N HIS A 363 2.57 -6.71 -9.40
CA HIS A 363 3.55 -5.62 -9.33
C HIS A 363 4.80 -5.91 -10.18
N PHE A 364 5.32 -7.14 -10.16
CA PHE A 364 6.44 -7.57 -10.99
C PHE A 364 6.16 -7.35 -12.48
N VAL A 365 4.99 -7.79 -12.95
CA VAL A 365 4.54 -7.61 -14.34
C VAL A 365 4.34 -6.14 -14.70
N SER A 366 3.95 -5.29 -13.74
CA SER A 366 3.73 -3.85 -13.99
C SER A 366 4.98 -2.98 -13.88
N SER A 367 6.08 -3.52 -13.35
CA SER A 367 7.29 -2.73 -13.07
C SER A 367 7.96 -2.28 -14.36
N ASN A 368 8.14 -0.95 -14.52
CA ASN A 368 8.73 -0.36 -15.72
C ASN A 368 10.26 -0.39 -15.63
N LEU A 369 10.90 -0.96 -16.65
CA LEU A 369 12.35 -1.05 -16.78
C LEU A 369 12.89 0.17 -17.52
N SER A 370 12.82 1.34 -16.89
CA SER A 370 13.43 2.56 -17.44
C SER A 370 14.79 2.83 -16.79
N ALA A 371 15.82 2.13 -17.25
CA ALA A 371 17.22 2.47 -16.94
C ALA A 371 17.92 2.92 -18.22
N THR A 372 17.82 4.22 -18.50
CA THR A 372 18.72 5.03 -19.34
C THR A 372 18.84 4.77 -20.85
N THR A 373 18.45 3.62 -21.42
CA THR A 373 18.54 3.39 -22.89
C THR A 373 17.45 2.48 -23.49
N LEU A 374 16.47 2.03 -22.70
CA LEU A 374 15.53 1.00 -23.14
C LEU A 374 14.14 1.59 -23.43
N THR A 375 13.64 1.32 -24.63
CA THR A 375 12.24 1.54 -25.02
C THR A 375 11.31 0.89 -23.99
N ALA A 376 10.48 1.71 -23.34
CA ALA A 376 9.63 1.41 -22.19
C ALA A 376 8.97 0.02 -22.23
N GLY A 377 9.15 -0.80 -21.19
CA GLY A 377 8.55 -2.13 -21.05
C GLY A 377 8.70 -2.66 -19.63
N SER A 378 8.13 -3.83 -19.34
CA SER A 378 8.25 -4.54 -18.06
C SER A 378 8.92 -5.91 -18.22
N TRP A 379 9.16 -6.60 -17.09
CA TRP A 379 9.74 -7.94 -17.10
C TRP A 379 8.92 -8.97 -17.87
N ALA A 380 7.59 -8.80 -17.93
CA ALA A 380 6.69 -9.72 -18.63
C ALA A 380 6.10 -9.11 -19.92
N TRP A 381 5.98 -7.79 -20.02
CA TRP A 381 5.47 -7.09 -21.21
C TRP A 381 6.57 -6.27 -21.87
N GLN A 382 7.11 -6.76 -22.98
CA GLN A 382 8.13 -6.06 -23.74
C GLN A 382 7.56 -5.51 -25.05
N PRO A 383 7.96 -4.29 -25.47
CA PRO A 383 7.68 -3.82 -26.81
C PRO A 383 8.24 -4.75 -27.87
N LEU A 384 7.63 -4.70 -29.05
CA LEU A 384 8.13 -5.44 -30.20
C LEU A 384 9.55 -4.97 -30.53
N ALA A 385 10.46 -5.93 -30.71
CA ALA A 385 11.89 -5.70 -30.94
C ALA A 385 12.64 -4.99 -29.79
N ALA A 386 12.07 -4.90 -28.59
CA ALA A 386 12.80 -4.40 -27.43
C ALA A 386 13.93 -5.38 -27.06
N THR A 387 15.09 -4.82 -26.75
CA THR A 387 16.23 -5.53 -26.17
C THR A 387 16.38 -5.08 -24.72
N LEU A 388 16.40 -5.99 -23.76
CA LEU A 388 16.78 -5.64 -22.38
C LEU A 388 18.28 -5.33 -22.31
N ALA A 389 18.68 -4.47 -21.37
CA ALA A 389 20.09 -4.25 -21.07
C ALA A 389 20.75 -5.58 -20.66
N GLY A 390 21.96 -5.83 -21.14
CA GLY A 390 22.66 -7.12 -21.00
C GLY A 390 23.11 -7.51 -19.59
N CYS A 391 22.72 -6.76 -18.55
CA CYS A 391 23.15 -6.99 -17.17
C CYS A 391 21.96 -7.14 -16.23
N LEU A 392 21.79 -8.36 -15.71
CA LEU A 392 20.99 -8.61 -14.51
C LEU A 392 21.80 -8.37 -13.22
N TRP A 393 23.13 -8.26 -13.33
CA TRP A 393 24.07 -8.13 -12.22
C TRP A 393 25.37 -7.42 -12.66
N ASN A 394 25.90 -6.49 -11.86
CA ASN A 394 27.21 -5.87 -12.08
C ASN A 394 28.07 -6.03 -10.82
N TYR A 395 28.85 -7.12 -10.77
CA TYR A 395 29.68 -7.45 -9.60
C TYR A 395 30.99 -6.67 -9.53
N THR A 396 31.49 -6.12 -10.65
CA THR A 396 32.91 -5.73 -10.75
C THR A 396 33.18 -4.33 -11.28
N GLY A 397 32.18 -3.47 -11.40
CA GLY A 397 32.36 -2.19 -12.10
C GLY A 397 32.69 -2.39 -13.58
N ALA A 398 32.50 -3.60 -14.11
CA ALA A 398 32.55 -3.87 -15.52
C ALA A 398 31.42 -3.08 -16.18
N THR A 399 31.77 -2.27 -17.17
CA THR A 399 30.80 -1.62 -18.03
C THR A 399 29.99 -2.70 -18.72
N CYS A 400 28.69 -2.71 -18.50
CA CYS A 400 27.77 -3.57 -19.22
C CYS A 400 28.04 -3.45 -20.72
N ALA A 401 28.50 -4.54 -21.33
CA ALA A 401 28.66 -4.58 -22.77
C ALA A 401 27.28 -4.36 -23.40
N ASP A 402 27.23 -3.55 -24.46
CA ASP A 402 26.02 -3.40 -25.24
C ASP A 402 25.49 -4.79 -25.64
N PRO A 403 24.19 -5.05 -25.48
CA PRO A 403 23.63 -6.35 -25.82
C PRO A 403 23.98 -6.66 -27.28
N VAL A 404 24.69 -7.76 -27.52
CA VAL A 404 24.90 -8.27 -28.88
C VAL A 404 23.50 -8.52 -29.44
N ALA A 405 23.14 -7.78 -30.49
CA ALA A 405 21.84 -7.88 -31.14
C ALA A 405 21.67 -9.29 -31.72
N TRP A 406 21.06 -10.18 -30.96
CA TRP A 406 20.60 -11.46 -31.46
C TRP A 406 19.50 -11.23 -32.49
N PRO A 407 19.35 -12.09 -33.51
CA PRO A 407 18.25 -11.98 -34.45
C PRO A 407 16.95 -12.07 -33.65
N THR A 408 16.31 -10.92 -33.47
CA THR A 408 14.92 -10.84 -33.05
C THR A 408 14.16 -11.75 -34.00
N GLN A 409 13.48 -12.77 -33.47
CA GLN A 409 12.44 -13.40 -34.27
C GLN A 409 11.56 -12.26 -34.76
N GLN A 410 11.47 -12.08 -36.08
CA GLN A 410 10.60 -11.07 -36.66
C GLN A 410 9.23 -11.26 -36.02
N PRO A 411 8.75 -10.31 -35.21
CA PRO A 411 7.45 -10.46 -34.61
C PRO A 411 6.43 -10.57 -35.76
N PRO A 412 5.34 -11.34 -35.59
CA PRO A 412 4.28 -11.35 -36.59
C PRO A 412 3.90 -9.90 -36.90
N THR A 413 4.10 -9.51 -38.15
CA THR A 413 3.72 -8.21 -38.68
C THR A 413 2.21 -8.03 -38.49
N GLU A 414 1.84 -6.89 -37.91
CA GLU A 414 0.47 -6.44 -37.62
C GLU A 414 -0.25 -7.17 -36.46
N ARG A 415 -0.01 -6.71 -35.23
CA ARG A 415 -0.98 -6.85 -34.13
C ARG A 415 -1.83 -5.59 -34.05
N ALA A 416 -2.95 -5.56 -34.75
CA ALA A 416 -3.98 -4.54 -34.56
C ALA A 416 -4.92 -4.97 -33.42
N ALA A 417 -5.18 -4.08 -32.47
CA ALA A 417 -6.21 -4.27 -31.45
C ALA A 417 -7.42 -3.38 -31.78
N GLU A 418 -8.62 -3.94 -31.76
CA GLU A 418 -9.84 -3.15 -31.89
C GLU A 418 -10.09 -2.38 -30.59
N VAL A 419 -10.22 -1.06 -30.69
CA VAL A 419 -10.36 -0.16 -29.54
C VAL A 419 -11.72 0.53 -29.57
N VAL A 420 -12.49 0.39 -28.50
CA VAL A 420 -13.79 1.04 -28.33
C VAL A 420 -13.67 2.15 -27.29
N ALA A 421 -13.71 3.41 -27.73
CA ALA A 421 -13.67 4.58 -26.84
C ALA A 421 -15.08 5.03 -26.44
N ALA A 422 -15.32 5.15 -25.13
CA ALA A 422 -16.55 5.69 -24.57
C ALA A 422 -16.26 6.99 -23.80
N THR A 423 -16.81 8.11 -24.28
CA THR A 423 -16.72 9.41 -23.62
C THR A 423 -18.02 9.71 -22.86
N ARG A 424 -17.92 10.07 -21.57
CA ARG A 424 -19.08 10.60 -20.84
C ARG A 424 -19.24 12.07 -21.19
N ILE A 425 -20.20 12.39 -22.05
CA ILE A 425 -20.62 13.77 -22.29
C ILE A 425 -21.66 14.13 -21.23
N SER A 426 -21.26 14.87 -20.20
CA SER A 426 -22.21 15.52 -19.29
C SER A 426 -22.78 16.74 -20.01
N LEU A 427 -23.84 16.54 -20.78
CA LEU A 427 -24.61 17.65 -21.34
C LEU A 427 -25.38 18.29 -20.19
N LEU A 428 -25.03 19.53 -19.84
CA LEU A 428 -25.87 20.36 -18.99
C LEU A 428 -27.15 20.68 -19.78
N ARG A 429 -28.17 19.83 -19.65
CA ARG A 429 -29.48 20.07 -20.27
C ARG A 429 -30.21 21.13 -19.47
N MET A 430 -29.84 22.39 -19.68
CA MET A 430 -30.65 23.51 -19.21
C MET A 430 -32.00 23.44 -19.92
N ASN A 431 -33.07 23.27 -19.15
CA ASN A 431 -34.42 23.28 -19.67
C ASN A 431 -34.71 24.69 -20.21
N ASP A 432 -34.92 24.83 -21.52
CA ASP A 432 -35.24 26.11 -22.17
C ASP A 432 -36.36 26.86 -21.44
N VAL A 433 -37.36 26.12 -20.95
CA VAL A 433 -38.48 26.69 -20.20
C VAL A 433 -38.01 27.34 -18.90
N ALA A 434 -37.04 26.73 -18.21
CA ALA A 434 -36.51 27.27 -16.95
C ALA A 434 -35.69 28.54 -17.17
N VAL A 435 -34.96 28.64 -18.29
CA VAL A 435 -34.20 29.85 -18.65
C VAL A 435 -35.15 31.02 -18.95
N TRP A 436 -36.20 30.78 -19.74
CA TRP A 436 -37.21 31.80 -20.03
C TRP A 436 -38.02 32.19 -18.80
N MET A 437 -38.34 31.24 -17.92
CA MET A 437 -38.96 31.52 -16.61
C MET A 437 -38.06 32.41 -15.74
N ALA A 438 -36.76 32.10 -15.66
CA ALA A 438 -35.81 32.88 -14.87
C ALA A 438 -35.68 34.31 -15.41
N LEU A 439 -35.56 34.49 -16.73
CA LEU A 439 -35.52 35.81 -17.35
C LEU A 439 -36.82 36.59 -17.13
N GLY A 440 -37.98 35.92 -17.19
CA GLY A 440 -39.27 36.52 -16.90
C GLY A 440 -39.39 37.01 -15.46
N ILE A 441 -38.98 36.20 -14.49
CA ILE A 441 -38.95 36.58 -13.06
C ILE A 441 -38.01 37.77 -12.84
N LEU A 442 -36.83 37.75 -13.47
CA LEU A 442 -35.83 38.80 -13.32
C LEU A 442 -36.33 40.13 -13.92
N GLY A 443 -36.97 40.09 -15.09
CA GLY A 443 -37.63 41.26 -15.68
C GLY A 443 -38.77 41.82 -14.82
N TRP A 444 -39.59 40.94 -14.24
CA TRP A 444 -40.65 41.32 -13.32
C TRP A 444 -40.10 42.00 -12.05
N LEU A 445 -39.04 41.42 -11.46
CA LEU A 445 -38.39 42.00 -10.28
C LEU A 445 -37.87 43.40 -10.56
N VAL A 446 -37.17 43.62 -11.68
CA VAL A 446 -36.69 44.95 -12.08
C VAL A 446 -37.85 45.96 -12.22
N ALA A 447 -38.95 45.55 -12.86
CA ALA A 447 -40.12 46.40 -13.01
C ALA A 447 -40.74 46.78 -11.64
N THR A 448 -40.92 45.80 -10.75
CA THR A 448 -41.47 46.06 -9.40
C THR A 448 -40.54 46.93 -8.56
N THR A 449 -39.22 46.71 -8.60
CA THR A 449 -38.25 47.59 -7.94
C THR A 449 -38.30 49.02 -8.47
N GLY A 450 -38.46 49.19 -9.79
CA GLY A 450 -38.64 50.51 -10.41
C GLY A 450 -39.91 51.22 -9.92
N VAL A 451 -41.03 50.52 -9.87
CA VAL A 451 -42.31 51.07 -9.38
C VAL A 451 -42.20 51.48 -7.91
N VAL A 452 -41.64 50.62 -7.05
CA VAL A 452 -41.44 50.93 -5.63
C VAL A 452 -40.49 52.12 -5.46
N GLY A 453 -39.42 52.21 -6.23
CA GLY A 453 -38.49 53.33 -6.19
C GLY A 453 -39.15 54.67 -6.57
N VAL A 454 -39.98 54.68 -7.61
CA VAL A 454 -40.68 55.89 -8.07
C VAL A 454 -41.79 56.31 -7.11
N VAL A 455 -42.58 55.37 -6.60
CA VAL A 455 -43.67 55.65 -5.64
C VAL A 455 -43.09 56.05 -4.27
N GLY A 456 -42.03 55.37 -3.81
CA GLY A 456 -41.34 55.67 -2.57
C GLY A 456 -40.71 57.06 -2.53
N ARG A 457 -40.06 57.49 -3.63
CA ARG A 457 -39.49 58.83 -3.76
C ARG A 457 -40.53 59.95 -3.74
N ARG A 458 -41.74 59.70 -4.28
CA ARG A 458 -42.77 60.74 -4.42
C ARG A 458 -43.74 60.84 -3.23
N GLY A 459 -43.92 59.77 -2.47
CA GLY A 459 -44.95 59.71 -1.42
C GLY A 459 -44.44 59.66 0.02
N TYR A 460 -43.36 58.94 0.31
CA TYR A 460 -42.99 58.59 1.69
C TYR A 460 -41.66 59.19 2.18
N TRP A 461 -40.70 59.42 1.27
CA TRP A 461 -39.35 59.83 1.65
C TRP A 461 -39.13 61.36 1.62
N GLY A 462 -40.13 62.13 1.19
CA GLY A 462 -40.06 63.60 1.11
C GLY A 462 -40.10 64.34 2.46
N ARG A 463 -40.30 63.64 3.60
CA ARG A 463 -40.35 64.23 4.95
C ARG A 463 -39.12 63.92 5.83
N LEU A 464 -38.18 63.10 5.38
CA LEU A 464 -36.90 62.86 6.06
C LEU A 464 -35.85 63.77 5.41
N ARG A 465 -35.40 64.81 6.13
CA ARG A 465 -34.53 65.86 5.57
C ARG A 465 -33.03 65.60 5.75
N GLY A 466 -32.62 64.37 6.04
CA GLY A 466 -31.21 63.95 6.13
C GLY A 466 -31.04 62.46 5.86
N ASP A 467 -29.95 62.09 5.18
CA ASP A 467 -29.55 60.70 4.95
C ASP A 467 -29.20 60.04 6.28
N VAL A 468 -30.10 59.19 6.80
CA VAL A 468 -29.79 58.31 7.92
C VAL A 468 -29.11 57.07 7.35
N ALA A 469 -27.80 57.15 7.15
CA ALA A 469 -27.02 56.06 6.54
C ALA A 469 -26.53 55.06 7.59
N CYS A 470 -26.39 55.49 8.85
CA CYS A 470 -25.90 54.64 9.92
C CYS A 470 -26.60 54.89 11.26
N VAL A 471 -26.46 53.94 12.19
CA VAL A 471 -27.01 54.03 13.55
C VAL A 471 -26.45 55.24 14.32
N ALA A 472 -25.26 55.72 13.97
CA ALA A 472 -24.69 56.93 14.57
C ALA A 472 -25.49 58.19 14.23
N ASP A 473 -26.07 58.28 13.02
CA ASP A 473 -26.92 59.41 12.62
C ASP A 473 -28.24 59.43 13.41
N VAL A 474 -28.76 58.24 13.74
CA VAL A 474 -29.92 58.09 14.64
C VAL A 474 -29.56 58.53 16.05
N LEU A 475 -28.36 58.23 16.53
CA LEU A 475 -27.90 58.68 17.85
C LEU A 475 -27.78 60.21 17.93
N VAL A 476 -27.40 60.90 16.85
CA VAL A 476 -27.38 62.37 16.83
C VAL A 476 -28.79 62.96 16.98
N LEU A 477 -29.79 62.34 16.35
CA LEU A 477 -31.19 62.78 16.46
C LEU A 477 -31.78 62.58 17.86
N VAL A 478 -31.21 61.66 18.65
CA VAL A 478 -31.70 61.27 19.98
C VAL A 478 -30.88 61.89 21.12
N ALA A 479 -29.55 62.00 20.98
CA ALA A 479 -28.63 62.44 22.04
C ALA A 479 -28.90 63.87 22.53
N GLY A 480 -29.61 64.65 21.74
CA GLY A 480 -30.06 65.97 22.14
C GLY A 480 -31.22 65.98 23.15
N SER A 481 -32.12 64.99 23.13
CA SER A 481 -33.42 65.06 23.79
C SER A 481 -33.31 65.03 25.31
N ALA A 482 -33.57 66.18 25.94
CA ALA A 482 -33.55 66.28 27.40
C ALA A 482 -34.71 65.49 28.01
N GLY A 483 -35.89 65.52 27.37
CA GLY A 483 -37.08 64.79 27.82
C GLY A 483 -36.91 63.28 27.75
N LEU A 484 -36.30 62.75 26.68
CA LEU A 484 -36.07 61.31 26.55
C LEU A 484 -35.01 60.81 27.54
N LEU A 485 -33.93 61.58 27.73
CA LEU A 485 -32.91 61.24 28.73
C LEU A 485 -33.45 61.30 30.16
N GLN A 486 -34.40 62.19 30.45
CA GLN A 486 -35.07 62.24 31.74
C GLN A 486 -36.04 61.07 31.94
N ALA A 487 -36.86 60.76 30.92
CA ALA A 487 -37.76 59.60 30.96
C ALA A 487 -37.02 58.26 31.13
N LEU A 488 -35.80 58.14 30.56
CA LEU A 488 -34.93 56.99 30.76
C LEU A 488 -34.36 56.90 32.18
N ARG A 489 -34.13 58.04 32.86
CA ARG A 489 -33.66 58.07 34.25
C ARG A 489 -34.76 57.78 35.26
N GLU A 490 -36.01 58.14 34.96
CA GLU A 490 -37.16 57.98 35.87
C GLU A 490 -37.84 56.61 35.79
N GLY A 491 -37.37 55.72 34.90
CA GLY A 491 -37.80 54.32 34.86
C GLY A 491 -39.00 54.05 33.96
N GLY A 492 -38.84 54.27 32.65
CA GLY A 492 -39.45 53.45 31.58
C GLY A 492 -40.98 53.28 31.60
N GLY A 493 -41.73 54.37 31.46
CA GLY A 493 -43.14 54.32 31.05
C GLY A 493 -43.31 54.24 29.53
N GLU A 494 -44.54 54.07 29.05
CA GLU A 494 -44.90 54.24 27.64
C GLU A 494 -44.78 55.73 27.28
N VAL A 495 -43.80 56.07 26.45
CA VAL A 495 -43.49 57.46 26.08
C VAL A 495 -43.74 57.65 24.59
N VAL A 496 -44.55 58.65 24.24
CA VAL A 496 -44.80 59.02 22.85
C VAL A 496 -43.73 60.02 22.42
N THR A 497 -43.00 59.68 21.36
CA THR A 497 -41.97 60.56 20.79
C THR A 497 -42.40 61.09 19.44
N LYS A 498 -42.14 62.37 19.17
CA LYS A 498 -42.37 63.01 17.86
C LYS A 498 -41.04 63.38 17.21
N LEU A 499 -40.96 63.23 15.89
CA LEU A 499 -39.83 63.68 15.07
C LEU A 499 -40.17 65.06 14.50
N GLY A 500 -39.38 66.08 14.80
CA GLY A 500 -39.72 67.46 14.47
C GLY A 500 -38.67 68.49 14.87
N TRP A 501 -39.02 69.77 14.72
CA TRP A 501 -38.22 70.88 15.23
C TRP A 501 -38.56 71.12 16.70
N PHE A 502 -37.54 71.22 17.54
CA PHE A 502 -37.64 71.44 18.97
C PHE A 502 -36.66 72.53 19.41
N GLU A 503 -37.05 73.36 20.36
CA GLU A 503 -36.15 74.33 20.99
C GLU A 503 -35.32 73.61 22.04
N GLY A 504 -33.99 73.59 21.86
CA GLY A 504 -33.08 73.10 22.89
C GLY A 504 -32.96 74.11 24.03
N GLY A 505 -32.54 73.65 25.22
CA GLY A 505 -32.35 74.48 26.42
C GLY A 505 -31.28 75.59 26.34
N GLY A 506 -30.85 75.97 25.13
CA GLY A 506 -29.90 77.05 24.84
C GLY A 506 -30.33 77.92 23.64
N GLU A 507 -31.63 78.14 23.45
CA GLU A 507 -32.23 79.04 22.43
C GLU A 507 -31.94 78.73 20.95
N GLU A 508 -31.37 77.57 20.61
CA GLU A 508 -31.22 77.11 19.22
C GLU A 508 -32.27 76.04 18.86
N ALA A 509 -33.03 76.29 17.79
CA ALA A 509 -33.99 75.33 17.25
C ALA A 509 -33.25 74.21 16.49
N ARG A 510 -33.53 72.95 16.86
CA ARG A 510 -32.91 71.77 16.23
C ARG A 510 -33.97 70.79 15.76
N TRP A 511 -33.64 69.99 14.75
CA TRP A 511 -34.50 68.91 14.29
C TRP A 511 -34.05 67.59 14.93
N GLY A 512 -34.96 66.85 15.56
CA GLY A 512 -34.63 65.64 16.31
C GLY A 512 -35.84 64.82 16.72
N VAL A 513 -35.66 63.88 17.64
CA VAL A 513 -36.74 63.12 18.30
C VAL A 513 -36.88 63.66 19.72
N GLU A 514 -38.08 64.07 20.13
CA GLU A 514 -38.35 64.55 21.50
C GLU A 514 -39.60 63.87 22.08
N VAL A 515 -39.66 63.78 23.41
CA VAL A 515 -40.83 63.27 24.14
C VAL A 515 -41.92 64.34 24.13
N VAL A 516 -43.13 63.95 23.71
CA VAL A 516 -44.30 64.82 23.76
C VAL A 516 -45.17 64.35 24.91
N ASP A 517 -45.33 65.18 25.94
CA ASP A 517 -46.34 64.95 26.96
C ASP A 517 -47.71 65.05 26.29
N GLY A 518 -48.54 64.02 26.43
CA GLY A 518 -49.82 63.86 25.74
C GLY A 518 -50.92 64.84 26.16
N ARG A 519 -50.60 66.11 26.43
CA ARG A 519 -51.55 67.17 26.78
C ARG A 519 -51.54 68.39 25.86
N ASP A 520 -50.57 68.54 24.97
CA ASP A 520 -50.54 69.68 24.05
C ASP A 520 -50.37 69.19 22.61
N GLU A 521 -51.49 69.00 21.90
CA GLU A 521 -51.70 69.26 20.46
C GLU A 521 -53.07 68.71 20.02
N ASP A 522 -54.07 69.60 19.99
CA ASP A 522 -55.07 69.67 18.92
C ASP A 522 -54.51 70.57 17.80
#